data_AF-A0A2I3TF58-F1
#
_entry.id   AF-A0A2I3TF58-F1
#
_cell.length_a   1.000
_cell.length_b   1.000
_cell.length_c   1.000
_cell.angle_alpha   90.00
_cell.angle_beta   90.00
_cell.angle_gamma   90.00
#
_symmetry.space_group_name_H-M   'P 1'
#
loop_
_entity.id
_entity.type
_entity.pdbx_description
1 polymer ?
#
loop_
_entity_poly.entity_id
_entity_poly.type
_entity_poly.pdbx_seq_one_letter_code
_entity_poly.pdbx_strand_id
1 'polypeptide(L)' 'GRIHVPGKGLSRSALLYHHSVPTWLKLTSDNVKEQIYKLTKKGLTPPQIECTG' A
#
# COMPACT_ATOMS: atom_id res chain seq x y z
N GLY A 1 -12.55 -12.82 -6.73
CA GLY A 1 -13.68 -13.58 -7.28
C GLY A 1 -14.54 -12.65 -8.11
N ARG A 2 -15.16 -13.13 -9.19
CA ARG A 2 -16.07 -12.31 -10.00
C ARG A 2 -17.46 -12.36 -9.37
N ILE A 3 -18.04 -11.20 -9.06
CA ILE A 3 -19.34 -11.08 -8.39
C ILE A 3 -20.50 -11.16 -9.40
N HIS A 4 -20.35 -10.58 -10.59
CA HIS A 4 -21.44 -10.47 -11.58
C HIS A 4 -21.33 -11.39 -12.80
N VAL A 5 -20.17 -12.02 -13.03
CA VAL A 5 -19.92 -12.84 -14.23
C VAL A 5 -19.31 -14.18 -13.87
N PRO A 6 -19.72 -15.28 -14.54
CA PRO A 6 -19.12 -16.59 -14.32
C PRO A 6 -17.64 -16.59 -14.74
N GLY A 7 -16.81 -17.29 -13.95
CA GLY A 7 -15.37 -17.44 -14.19
C GLY A 7 -14.53 -17.29 -12.93
N LYS A 8 -13.44 -18.07 -12.84
CA LYS A 8 -12.51 -18.07 -11.71
C LYS A 8 -11.25 -17.28 -12.10
N GLY A 9 -11.14 -16.02 -11.67
CA GLY A 9 -9.90 -15.24 -11.77
C GLY A 9 -9.06 -15.40 -10.49
N LEU A 10 -7.75 -15.60 -10.63
CA LEU A 10 -6.82 -15.88 -9.52
C LEU A 10 -5.77 -14.78 -9.27
N SER A 11 -5.97 -13.56 -9.79
CA SER A 11 -5.06 -12.45 -9.54
C SER A 11 -5.26 -11.85 -8.13
N ARG A 12 -4.26 -12.02 -7.26
CA ARG A 12 -4.16 -11.33 -5.96
C ARG A 12 -2.71 -10.97 -5.69
N SER A 13 -2.47 -9.87 -4.97
CA SER A 13 -1.14 -9.57 -4.44
C SER A 13 -0.72 -10.66 -3.45
N ALA A 14 0.57 -10.98 -3.45
CA ALA A 14 1.17 -11.88 -2.46
C ALA A 14 1.92 -11.05 -1.44
N LEU A 15 1.53 -11.16 -0.17
CA LEU A 15 2.24 -10.50 0.93
C LEU A 15 3.56 -11.24 1.19
N LEU A 16 4.59 -10.47 1.57
CA LEU A 16 5.85 -11.03 2.05
C LEU A 16 5.61 -11.90 3.27
N TYR A 17 6.35 -13.00 3.37
CA TYR A 17 6.33 -13.87 4.56
C TYR A 17 6.90 -13.16 5.81
N HIS A 18 7.82 -12.23 5.60
CA HIS A 18 8.53 -11.52 6.67
C HIS A 18 8.20 -10.02 6.66
N HIS A 19 7.83 -9.49 7.82
CA HIS A 19 7.31 -8.12 7.99
C HIS A 19 8.32 -7.10 8.55
N SER A 20 9.60 -7.45 8.69
CA SER A 20 10.59 -6.46 9.14
C SER A 20 11.00 -5.49 8.03
N VAL A 21 11.40 -4.29 8.45
CA VAL A 21 11.91 -3.26 7.54
C VAL A 21 13.15 -3.77 6.83
N PRO A 22 13.21 -3.72 5.49
CA PRO A 22 14.39 -4.13 4.75
C PRO A 22 15.58 -3.22 5.09
N THR A 23 16.76 -3.81 5.27
CA THR A 23 18.00 -3.10 5.69
C THR A 23 18.46 -2.02 4.71
N TRP A 24 18.09 -2.14 3.43
CA TRP A 24 18.41 -1.16 2.40
C TRP A 24 17.51 0.09 2.43
N LEU A 25 16.39 0.05 3.16
CA LEU A 25 15.44 1.14 3.26
C LEU A 25 15.78 2.03 4.46
N LYS A 26 16.32 3.23 4.19
CA LYS A 26 16.70 4.24 5.21
C LYS A 26 15.54 5.18 5.56
N LEU A 27 14.30 4.71 5.51
CA LEU A 27 13.12 5.51 5.82
C LEU A 27 12.80 5.39 7.31
N THR A 28 12.82 6.53 8.01
CA THR A 28 12.38 6.61 9.40
C THR A 28 10.85 6.63 9.48
N SER A 29 10.29 6.02 10.51
CA SER A 29 8.83 5.98 10.74
C SER A 29 8.19 7.37 10.84
N ASP A 30 8.94 8.38 11.28
CA ASP A 30 8.48 9.76 11.38
C ASP A 30 8.23 10.40 10.00
N ASN A 31 9.15 10.19 9.05
CA ASN A 31 9.01 10.69 7.68
C ASN A 31 7.81 10.06 6.96
N VAL A 32 7.52 8.78 7.22
CA VAL A 32 6.32 8.11 6.68
C VAL A 32 5.04 8.79 7.16
N LYS A 33 4.97 9.15 8.45
CA LYS A 33 3.80 9.85 9.03
C LYS A 33 3.60 11.23 8.41
N GLU A 34 4.68 11.97 8.24
CA GLU A 34 4.62 13.30 7.62
C GLU A 34 4.15 13.22 6.16
N GLN A 35 4.62 12.23 5.39
CA GLN A 35 4.17 11.98 4.03
C GLN A 35 2.67 11.65 3.97
N ILE A 36 2.18 10.76 4.83
CA ILE A 36 0.75 10.44 4.92
C ILE A 36 -0.08 11.68 5.23
N TYR A 37 0.35 12.52 6.18
CA TYR A 37 -0.35 13.76 6.52
C TYR A 37 -0.39 14.74 5.34
N LYS A 38 0.73 14.93 4.64
CA LYS A 38 0.79 15.80 3.46
C LYS A 38 -0.12 15.31 2.34
N LEU A 39 -0.15 14.01 2.09
CA LEU A 39 -0.93 13.39 1.01
C LEU A 39 -2.44 13.37 1.32
N THR A 40 -2.81 13.12 2.57
CA THR A 40 -4.22 13.22 3.02
C THR A 40 -4.73 14.66 2.96
N LYS A 41 -3.91 15.67 3.31
CA LYS A 41 -4.29 17.08 3.16
C LYS A 41 -4.49 17.50 1.70
N LYS A 42 -3.85 16.82 0.75
CA LYS A 42 -4.09 17.00 -0.69
C LYS A 42 -5.38 16.32 -1.19
N GLY A 43 -6.09 15.61 -0.31
CA GLY A 43 -7.35 14.93 -0.65
C GLY A 43 -7.16 13.57 -1.33
N LEU A 44 -5.97 12.96 -1.23
CA LEU A 44 -5.74 11.63 -1.78
C LEU A 44 -6.46 10.57 -0.94
N THR A 45 -7.02 9.58 -1.63
CA THR A 45 -7.68 8.45 -0.97
C THR A 45 -6.63 7.48 -0.41
N PRO A 46 -6.89 6.80 0.73
CA PRO A 46 -5.96 5.84 1.31
C PRO A 46 -5.32 4.85 0.31
N PRO A 47 -6.07 4.19 -0.60
CA PRO A 47 -5.46 3.30 -1.59
C PRO A 47 -4.52 4.00 -2.57
N GLN A 48 -4.75 5.27 -2.91
CA GLN A 48 -3.82 6.04 -3.74
C GLN A 48 -2.54 6.40 -2.98
N ILE A 49 -2.65 6.69 -1.68
CA ILE A 49 -1.51 6.99 -0.83
C ILE A 49 -0.60 5.75 -0.72
N GLU A 50 -1.19 4.58 -0.48
CA GLU A 50 -0.46 3.31 -0.39
C GLU A 50 0.18 2.89 -1.72
N CYS A 51 -0.47 3.12 -2.87
CA CYS A 51 0.09 2.77 -4.18
C CYS A 51 1.22 3.71 -4.65
N THR A 52 1.42 4.86 -3.99
CA THR A 52 2.45 5.85 -4.37
C THR A 52 3.71 5.74 -3.51
N GLY A 53 3.62 5.05 -2.37
CA GLY A 53 4.69 4.91 -1.36
C GLY A 53 5.55 3.67 -1.51
#